data_AF-A0A9W9XNU3-F1
#
_entry.id   AF-A0A9W9XNU3-F1
#
_cell.length_a   1.000
_cell.length_b   1.000
_cell.length_c   1.000
_cell.angle_alpha   90.00
_cell.angle_beta   90.00
_cell.angle_gamma   90.00
#
_symmetry.space_group_name_H-M   'P 1'
#
loop_
_entity.id
_entity.type
_entity.pdbx_description
1 polymer ?
#
loop_
_entity_poly.entity_id
_entity_poly.type
_entity_poly.pdbx_seq_one_letter_code
_entity_poly.pdbx_strand_id
1 'polypeptide(L)'
;MAKPSTTNTIKSQMTKLKNLMEDIATLDTEMTTAGPHKQIVLCKQRMGKTSRMESLVEQIECMIDMMDVHCKRTMARRLRDITKVRGCEIEIDSALGDDWVFVPDKGFGG
;
A
#
# COMPACT_ATOMS: atom_id res chain seq x y z
N MET A 1 -11.74 23.55 16.12
CA MET A 1 -11.28 22.17 15.86
C MET A 1 -10.93 22.07 14.38
N ALA A 2 -9.65 21.99 14.02
CA ALA A 2 -9.22 21.90 12.63
C ALA A 2 -9.64 20.52 12.08
N LYS A 3 -10.43 20.50 11.00
CA LYS A 3 -10.73 19.25 10.29
C LYS A 3 -9.39 18.68 9.81
N PRO A 4 -9.04 17.43 10.15
CA PRO A 4 -7.84 16.82 9.59
C PRO A 4 -8.00 16.83 8.07
N SER A 5 -7.03 17.43 7.36
CA SER A 5 -7.05 17.41 5.91
C SER A 5 -7.04 15.94 5.44
N THR A 6 -7.81 15.63 4.39
CA THR A 6 -7.89 14.28 3.80
C THR A 6 -6.49 13.68 3.57
N THR A 7 -5.53 14.53 3.19
CA THR A 7 -4.11 14.19 3.05
C THR A 7 -3.46 13.67 4.34
N ASN A 8 -3.75 14.24 5.50
CA ASN A 8 -3.19 13.77 6.78
C ASN A 8 -3.78 12.41 7.19
N THR A 9 -5.06 12.19 6.89
CA THR A 9 -5.71 10.88 7.09
C THR A 9 -5.09 9.81 6.19
N ILE A 10 -4.91 10.10 4.90
CA ILE A 10 -4.27 9.19 3.93
C ILE A 10 -2.84 8.87 4.37
N LYS A 11 -2.04 9.87 4.74
CA LYS A 11 -0.68 9.65 5.26
C LYS A 11 -0.67 8.76 6.50
N SER A 12 -1.57 9.01 7.44
CA SER A 12 -1.69 8.19 8.66
C SER A 12 -2.07 6.75 8.33
N GLN A 13 -3.00 6.54 7.39
CA GLN A 13 -3.36 5.21 6.92
C GLN A 13 -2.19 4.52 6.20
N MET A 14 -1.45 5.21 5.32
CA MET A 14 -0.25 4.67 4.67
C MET A 14 0.81 4.22 5.69
N THR A 15 1.02 4.97 6.77
CA THR A 15 1.92 4.55 7.86
C THR A 15 1.40 3.29 8.56
N LYS A 16 0.10 3.19 8.82
CA LYS A 16 -0.52 1.99 9.40
C LYS A 16 -0.37 0.78 8.46
N LEU A 17 -0.52 0.99 7.15
CA LEU A 17 -0.32 -0.05 6.14
C LEU A 17 1.10 -0.61 6.21
N LYS A 18 2.10 0.29 6.21
CA LYS A 18 3.50 -0.08 6.31
C LYS A 18 3.78 -0.91 7.57
N ASN A 19 3.30 -0.46 8.73
CA ASN A 19 3.48 -1.19 9.99
C ASN A 19 2.83 -2.58 9.95
N LEU A 20 1.62 -2.70 9.39
CA LEU A 20 0.94 -4.00 9.23
C LEU A 20 1.73 -4.96 8.35
N MET A 21 2.33 -4.46 7.26
CA MET A 21 3.18 -5.27 6.39
C MET A 21 4.48 -5.74 7.08
N GLU A 22 5.08 -4.88 7.90
CA GLU A 22 6.25 -5.25 8.72
C GLU A 22 5.89 -6.32 9.77
N ASP A 23 4.71 -6.19 10.39
CA ASP A 23 4.14 -7.18 11.30
C ASP A 23 3.90 -8.54 10.62
N ILE A 24 3.31 -8.55 9.42
CA ILE A 24 3.05 -9.78 8.65
C ILE A 24 4.37 -10.46 8.29
N ALA A 25 5.38 -9.71 7.86
CA ALA A 25 6.69 -10.27 7.53
C ALA A 25 7.43 -10.83 8.76
N THR A 26 7.24 -10.21 9.92
CA THR A 26 7.75 -10.74 11.19
C THR A 26 7.07 -12.06 11.50
N LEU A 27 5.74 -12.14 11.37
CA LEU A 27 5.00 -13.40 11.54
C LEU A 27 5.44 -14.47 10.54
N ASP A 28 5.66 -14.13 9.26
CA ASP A 28 6.18 -15.08 8.27
C ASP A 28 7.55 -15.64 8.69
N THR A 29 8.43 -14.79 9.19
CA THR A 29 9.74 -15.20 9.73
C THR A 29 9.58 -16.09 10.96
N GLU A 30 8.72 -15.72 11.91
CA GLU A 30 8.42 -16.54 13.09
C GLU A 30 7.83 -17.89 12.70
N MET A 31 6.96 -17.95 11.69
CA MET A 31 6.37 -19.20 11.19
C MET A 31 7.40 -20.16 10.61
N THR A 32 8.43 -19.66 9.90
CA THR A 32 9.51 -20.52 9.37
C THR A 32 10.35 -21.18 10.45
N THR A 33 10.43 -20.56 11.64
CA THR A 33 11.23 -21.06 12.77
C THR A 33 10.40 -21.77 13.84
N ALA A 34 9.07 -21.63 13.78
CA ALA A 34 8.15 -22.15 14.79
C ALA A 34 7.87 -23.64 14.61
N GLY A 35 7.74 -24.35 15.74
CA GLY A 35 7.22 -25.72 15.75
C GLY A 35 5.74 -25.81 15.34
N PRO A 36 5.26 -26.99 14.90
CA PRO A 36 3.95 -27.16 14.25
C PRO A 36 2.75 -26.69 15.10
N HIS A 37 2.81 -26.87 16.42
CA HIS A 37 1.75 -26.39 17.32
C HIS A 37 1.64 -24.86 17.38
N LYS A 38 2.74 -24.13 17.20
CA LYS A 38 2.75 -22.66 17.19
C LYS A 38 2.42 -22.10 15.80
N GLN A 39 2.72 -22.84 14.72
CA GLN A 39 2.42 -22.41 13.35
C GLN A 39 0.93 -22.17 13.12
N ILE A 40 0.03 -22.99 13.68
CA ILE A 40 -1.43 -22.81 13.52
C ILE A 40 -1.89 -21.46 14.10
N VAL A 41 -1.36 -21.08 15.26
CA VAL A 41 -1.70 -19.81 15.92
C VAL A 41 -1.14 -18.63 15.13
N LEU A 42 0.12 -18.71 14.70
CA LEU A 42 0.77 -17.68 13.89
C LEU A 42 0.08 -17.51 12.53
N CYS A 43 -0.36 -18.60 11.90
CA CYS A 43 -1.12 -18.56 10.65
C CYS A 43 -2.46 -17.82 10.81
N LYS A 44 -3.20 -18.08 11.89
CA LYS A 44 -4.43 -17.33 12.20
C LYS A 44 -4.16 -15.84 12.40
N GLN A 45 -3.09 -15.48 13.11
CA GLN A 45 -2.70 -14.08 13.28
C GLN A 45 -2.32 -13.42 11.96
N ARG A 46 -1.55 -14.12 11.12
CA ARG A 46 -1.16 -13.68 9.79
C ARG A 46 -2.38 -13.41 8.92
N MET A 47 -3.33 -14.34 8.87
CA MET A 47 -4.58 -14.17 8.10
C MET A 47 -5.37 -12.94 8.58
N GLY A 48 -5.53 -12.77 9.89
CA GLY A 48 -6.22 -11.60 10.45
C GLY A 48 -5.54 -10.27 10.11
N LYS A 49 -4.20 -10.22 10.17
CA LYS A 49 -3.44 -9.03 9.77
C LYS A 49 -3.48 -8.78 8.27
N THR A 50 -3.47 -9.84 7.45
CA THR A 50 -3.57 -9.75 5.99
C THR A 50 -4.94 -9.20 5.56
N SER A 51 -6.03 -9.73 6.11
CA SER A 51 -7.37 -9.20 5.84
C SER A 51 -7.51 -7.72 6.23
N ARG A 52 -6.91 -7.33 7.37
CA ARG A 52 -6.87 -5.92 7.79
C ARG A 52 -6.02 -5.05 6.87
N MET A 53 -4.92 -5.59 6.34
CA MET A 53 -4.08 -4.92 5.35
C MET A 53 -4.87 -4.67 4.07
N GLU A 54 -5.55 -5.69 3.52
CA GLU A 54 -6.37 -5.57 2.30
C GLU A 54 -7.47 -4.51 2.45
N SER A 55 -8.24 -4.55 3.55
CA SER A 55 -9.27 -3.54 3.80
C SER A 55 -8.70 -2.12 3.93
N LEU A 56 -7.46 -1.99 4.44
CA LEU A 56 -6.82 -0.70 4.60
C LEU A 56 -6.24 -0.18 3.28
N VAL A 57 -5.80 -1.06 2.38
CA VAL A 57 -5.45 -0.72 0.99
C VAL A 57 -6.69 -0.19 0.26
N GLU A 58 -7.80 -0.93 0.30
CA GLU A 58 -9.07 -0.53 -0.36
C GLU A 58 -9.56 0.83 0.15
N GLN A 59 -9.48 1.08 1.47
CA GLN A 59 -9.83 2.38 2.05
C GLN A 59 -8.93 3.51 1.55
N ILE A 60 -7.62 3.28 1.45
CA ILE A 60 -6.68 4.29 0.94
C ILE A 60 -6.96 4.54 -0.54
N GLU A 61 -7.21 3.52 -1.34
CA GLU A 61 -7.56 3.65 -2.76
C GLU A 61 -8.84 4.46 -2.96
N CYS A 62 -9.90 4.14 -2.22
CA CYS A 62 -11.13 4.93 -2.22
C CYS A 62 -10.88 6.40 -1.87
N MET A 63 -10.05 6.66 -0.86
CA MET A 63 -9.71 8.04 -0.48
C MET A 63 -8.88 8.77 -1.54
N ILE A 64 -7.98 8.04 -2.22
CA ILE A 64 -7.16 8.54 -3.33
C ILE A 64 -8.02 8.86 -4.55
N ASP A 65 -9.03 8.05 -4.85
CA ASP A 65 -9.92 8.24 -5.99
C ASP A 65 -10.76 9.52 -5.87
N MET A 66 -11.15 9.87 -4.64
CA MET A 66 -11.84 11.12 -4.33
C MET A 66 -10.94 12.37 -4.37
N MET A 67 -9.63 12.23 -4.60
CA MET A 67 -8.71 13.38 -4.69
C MET A 67 -8.64 13.97 -6.11
N ASP A 68 -8.17 15.22 -6.21
CA ASP A 68 -7.78 15.81 -7.49
C ASP A 68 -6.73 14.96 -8.23
N VAL A 69 -6.74 14.99 -9.56
CA VAL A 69 -5.88 14.18 -10.45
C VAL A 69 -4.39 14.28 -10.11
N HIS A 70 -3.90 15.46 -9.72
CA HIS A 70 -2.49 15.66 -9.37
C HIS A 70 -2.14 15.01 -8.03
N CYS A 71 -3.04 15.12 -7.04
CA CYS A 71 -2.91 14.46 -5.75
C CYS A 71 -3.05 12.94 -5.87
N LYS A 72 -4.01 12.47 -6.66
CA LYS A 72 -4.26 11.06 -6.94
C LYS A 72 -3.00 10.38 -7.47
N ARG A 73 -2.36 10.95 -8.49
CA ARG A 73 -1.13 10.40 -9.09
C ARG A 73 0.02 10.29 -8.07
N THR A 74 0.17 11.30 -7.21
CA THR A 74 1.22 11.33 -6.19
C THR A 74 0.98 10.29 -5.10
N MET A 75 -0.26 10.16 -4.63
CA MET A 75 -0.61 9.23 -3.54
C MET A 75 -0.66 7.78 -4.03
N ALA A 76 -1.16 7.52 -5.24
CA ALA A 76 -1.15 6.18 -5.85
C ALA A 76 0.29 5.66 -6.01
N ARG A 77 1.23 6.51 -6.44
CA ARG A 77 2.66 6.14 -6.47
C ARG A 77 3.18 5.75 -5.09
N ARG A 78 2.90 6.55 -4.07
CA ARG A 78 3.31 6.24 -2.68
C ARG A 78 2.70 4.94 -2.16
N LEU A 79 1.44 4.67 -2.48
CA LEU A 79 0.77 3.42 -2.11
C LEU A 79 1.49 2.24 -2.78
N ARG A 80 1.77 2.34 -4.09
CA ARG A 80 2.52 1.31 -4.84
C ARG A 80 3.91 1.08 -4.30
N ASP A 81 4.65 2.11 -3.92
CA ASP A 81 5.96 1.95 -3.29
C ASP A 81 5.88 1.18 -1.96
N ILE A 82 4.85 1.43 -1.16
CA ILE A 82 4.64 0.71 0.11
C ILE A 82 4.31 -0.77 -0.15
N THR A 83 3.45 -1.06 -1.13
CA THR A 83 3.04 -2.44 -1.45
C THR A 83 4.12 -3.24 -2.17
N LYS A 84 4.91 -2.60 -3.05
CA LYS A 84 5.99 -3.23 -3.84
C LYS A 84 7.15 -3.74 -3.01
N VAL A 85 7.47 -3.09 -1.88
CA VAL A 85 8.66 -3.41 -1.06
C VAL A 85 8.65 -4.83 -0.46
N ARG A 86 7.52 -5.56 -0.47
CA ARG A 86 7.46 -6.92 0.13
C ARG A 86 6.83 -8.01 -0.72
N GLY A 87 6.71 -7.84 -2.05
CA GLY A 87 6.25 -8.91 -2.95
C GLY A 87 4.75 -9.25 -2.84
N CYS A 88 3.97 -8.43 -2.12
CA CYS A 88 2.53 -8.36 -2.31
C CYS A 88 2.28 -7.47 -3.52
N GLU A 89 2.42 -8.03 -4.72
CA GLU A 89 1.83 -7.42 -5.93
C GLU A 89 0.31 -7.48 -5.76
N ILE A 90 -0.23 -6.51 -5.02
CA ILE A 90 -1.64 -6.19 -5.11
C ILE A 90 -1.77 -5.48 -6.45
N GLU A 91 -2.44 -6.12 -7.41
CA GLU A 91 -2.88 -5.49 -8.65
C GLU A 91 -3.81 -4.33 -8.25
N ILE A 92 -3.22 -3.17 -8.02
CA ILE A 92 -3.93 -1.92 -7.87
C ILE A 92 -4.47 -1.65 -9.27
N ASP A 93 -5.77 -1.89 -9.47
CA ASP A 93 -6.52 -1.54 -10.67
C ASP A 93 -6.40 -0.03 -10.84
N SER A 94 -5.32 0.33 -11.52
CA SER A 94 -5.02 1.68 -11.89
C SER A 94 -5.93 1.90 -13.10
N ALA A 95 -7.20 2.22 -12.84
CA ALA A 95 -8.13 2.82 -13.81
C ALA A 95 -7.66 4.23 -14.29
N LEU A 96 -6.35 4.43 -14.30
CA LEU A 96 -5.59 5.42 -15.02
C LEU A 96 -4.49 4.61 -15.68
N GLY A 97 -4.82 4.06 -16.85
CA GLY A 97 -3.94 3.20 -17.61
C GLY A 97 -2.52 3.76 -17.69
N ASP A 98 -1.56 2.84 -17.77
CA ASP A 98 -0.18 3.07 -18.17
C ASP A 98 -0.03 3.63 -19.61
N ASP A 99 -1.04 4.33 -20.13
CA ASP A 99 -1.01 5.08 -21.39
C ASP A 99 -0.82 6.58 -21.12
N TRP A 100 0.28 6.92 -20.45
CA TRP A 100 0.92 8.22 -20.68
C TRP A 100 2.41 7.95 -20.74
N VAL A 101 2.85 7.57 -21.94
CA VAL A 101 4.23 7.67 -22.38
C VAL A 101 4.74 9.04 -21.92
N PHE A 102 5.63 9.03 -20.94
CA PHE A 102 6.46 10.18 -20.65
C PHE A 102 7.33 10.38 -21.88
N VAL A 103 6.91 11.26 -22.79
CA VAL A 103 7.79 11.81 -23.82
C VAL A 103 8.68 12.80 -23.07
N PRO A 104 9.97 12.49 -22.81
CA PRO A 104 10.86 13.54 -22.35
C PRO A 104 10.96 14.57 -23.47
N ASP A 105 10.56 15.80 -23.19
CA ASP A 105 10.95 16.97 -23.97
C ASP A 105 12.49 17.06 -23.89
N LYS A 106 13.17 16.37 -24.81
CA LYS A 106 14.56 16.67 -25.11
C LYS A 106 14.55 17.80 -26.12
N GLY A 107 14.50 19.02 -25.58
CA GLY A 107 15.24 20.11 -26.18
C GLY A 107 16.67 19.63 -26.43
N PHE A 108 17.01 19.43 -27.71
CA PHE A 108 18.38 19.32 -28.16
C PHE A 108 18.50 20.22 -29.39
N GLY A 109 19.27 21.29 -29.20
CA GLY A 109 19.60 22.23 -30.26
C GLY A 109 20.40 21.56 -31.37
N GLY A 110 20.23 22.11 -32.56
CA GLY A 110 21.09 22.00 -33.73
C GLY A 110 21.04 23.33 -34.45
#